data_AF-A0A6B3CKP5-F1
#
_entry.id   AF-A0A6B3CKP5-F1
#
_cell.length_a   1.000
_cell.length_b   1.000
_cell.length_c   1.000
_cell.angle_alpha   90.00
_cell.angle_beta   90.00
_cell.angle_gamma   90.00
#
_symmetry.space_group_name_H-M   'P 1'
#
loop_
_entity.id
_entity.type
_entity.pdbx_description
1 polymer ?
#
loop_
_entity_poly.entity_id
_entity_poly.type
_entity_poly.pdbx_seq_one_letter_code
_entity_poly.pdbx_strand_id
1 'polypeptide(L)' 'RAEDGPGEPAAQVAEDALAVLIYTSGSTSAPKAVMGPHAQVTFAASAIQAVLGYRHDDVVFCRFPMSW' A
#
# COMPACT_ATOMS: atom_id res chain seq x y z
N ARG A 1 1.32 0.58 -27.92
CA ARG A 1 0.36 1.64 -27.52
C ARG A 1 -0.91 0.92 -27.16
N ALA A 2 -1.11 0.61 -25.87
CA ALA A 2 -2.34 -0.02 -25.41
C ALA A 2 -3.45 1.03 -25.43
N GLU A 3 -4.64 0.65 -25.85
CA GLU A 3 -5.76 1.57 -26.05
C GLU A 3 -6.44 1.85 -24.70
N ASP A 4 -6.56 3.14 -24.34
CA ASP A 4 -7.38 3.61 -23.22
C ASP A 4 -8.86 3.50 -23.61
N GLY A 5 -9.43 2.30 -23.46
CA GLY A 5 -10.88 2.13 -23.42
C GLY A 5 -11.45 2.79 -22.16
N PRO A 6 -12.75 3.16 -22.13
CA PRO A 6 -13.36 3.68 -20.92
C PRO A 6 -13.24 2.61 -19.83
N GLY A 7 -12.43 2.90 -18.81
CA GLY A 7 -12.20 1.98 -17.70
C GLY A 7 -13.51 1.61 -17.03
N GLU A 8 -13.72 0.32 -16.79
CA GLU A 8 -14.82 -0.18 -15.98
C GLU A 8 -14.98 0.67 -14.71
N PRO A 9 -16.21 1.01 -14.29
CA PRO A 9 -16.44 1.83 -13.12
C PRO A 9 -15.78 1.18 -11.90
N ALA A 10 -14.97 1.96 -11.19
CA ALA A 10 -14.27 1.47 -10.01
C ALA A 10 -15.28 0.94 -8.97
N ALA A 11 -15.03 -0.26 -8.47
CA ALA A 11 -15.84 -0.84 -7.41
C ALA A 11 -15.79 0.05 -6.15
N GLN A 12 -16.93 0.21 -5.49
CA GLN A 12 -16.97 0.89 -4.20
C GLN A 12 -16.36 -0.01 -3.13
N VAL A 13 -15.29 0.46 -2.48
CA VAL A 13 -14.58 -0.27 -1.42
C VAL A 13 -14.73 0.51 -0.11
N ALA A 14 -15.13 -0.17 0.96
CA ALA A 14 -15.25 0.44 2.28
C ALA A 14 -13.87 0.79 2.86
N GLU A 15 -13.78 1.86 3.63
CA GLU A 15 -12.53 2.35 4.20
C GLU A 15 -11.87 1.36 5.19
N ASP A 16 -12.68 0.56 5.88
CA ASP A 16 -12.26 -0.47 6.82
C ASP A 16 -12.02 -1.84 6.15
N ALA A 17 -12.29 -1.97 4.85
CA ALA A 17 -11.96 -3.17 4.10
C ALA A 17 -10.43 -3.36 4.05
N LEU A 18 -9.98 -4.62 4.16
CA LEU A 18 -8.56 -4.96 4.10
C LEU A 18 -7.99 -4.66 2.71
N ALA A 19 -6.93 -3.85 2.67
CA ALA A 19 -6.15 -3.58 1.48
C ALA A 19 -4.97 -4.54 1.35
N VAL A 20 -4.34 -4.90 2.48
CA VAL A 20 -3.09 -5.68 2.50
C VAL A 20 -2.98 -6.54 3.75
N LEU A 21 -2.33 -7.71 3.59
CA LEU A 21 -1.82 -8.55 4.68
C LEU A 21 -0.29 -8.62 4.59
N ILE A 22 0.42 -8.09 5.58
CA ILE A 22 1.90 -8.16 5.62
C ILE A 22 2.31 -9.24 6.61
N TYR A 23 2.83 -10.36 6.09
CA TYR A 23 3.39 -11.41 6.93
C TYR A 23 4.75 -11.00 7.45
N THR A 24 4.94 -11.13 8.76
CA THR A 24 6.23 -10.87 9.40
C THR A 24 6.89 -12.19 9.77
N SER A 25 8.22 -12.25 9.66
CA SER A 25 9.00 -13.46 9.98
C SER A 25 9.03 -13.69 11.49
N GLY A 26 7.99 -14.32 12.04
CA GLY A 26 8.10 -14.99 13.32
C GLY A 26 8.93 -16.24 13.13
N SER A 27 10.20 -16.24 13.55
CA SER A 27 11.12 -17.36 13.33
C SER A 27 10.78 -18.63 14.14
N THR A 28 9.88 -18.53 15.11
CA THR A 28 9.58 -19.59 16.09
C THR A 28 8.09 -19.86 16.30
N SER A 29 7.19 -19.17 15.60
CA SER A 29 5.74 -19.39 15.68
C SER A 29 5.12 -19.54 14.30
N ALA A 30 3.87 -20.01 14.25
CA ALA A 30 3.06 -19.95 13.03
C ALA A 30 3.09 -18.53 12.43
N PRO A 31 3.16 -18.38 11.09
CA PRO A 31 3.18 -17.08 10.44
C PRO A 31 1.98 -16.21 10.86
N LYS A 32 2.23 -14.95 11.15
CA LYS A 32 1.21 -13.96 11.49
C LYS A 32 1.29 -12.79 10.52
N ALA A 33 0.12 -12.33 10.08
CA ALA A 33 -0.01 -11.17 9.23
C ALA A 33 -0.51 -9.96 10.02
N VAL A 34 0.02 -8.79 9.67
CA VAL A 34 -0.59 -7.50 10.02
C VAL A 34 -1.71 -7.23 9.02
N MET A 35 -2.91 -6.93 9.54
CA MET A 35 -4.06 -6.54 8.74
C MET A 35 -4.02 -5.04 8.48
N GLY A 36 -3.94 -4.62 7.22
CA GLY A 36 -3.92 -3.20 6.81
C GLY A 36 -5.18 -2.82 6.04
N PRO A 37 -6.20 -2.23 6.69
CA PRO A 37 -7.34 -1.59 6.03
C PRO A 37 -6.92 -0.41 5.14
N HIS A 38 -7.74 -0.10 4.13
CA HIS A 38 -7.51 1.03 3.23
C HIS A 38 -7.24 2.35 3.97
N ALA A 39 -8.08 2.69 4.95
CA ALA A 39 -7.93 3.92 5.74
C ALA A 39 -6.58 4.02 6.46
N GLN A 40 -6.08 2.90 6.99
CA GLN A 40 -4.82 2.89 7.75
C GLN A 40 -3.61 3.02 6.82
N VAL A 41 -3.64 2.38 5.66
CA VAL A 41 -2.59 2.48 4.64
C VAL A 41 -2.48 3.90 4.10
N THR A 42 -3.61 4.52 3.75
CA THR A 42 -3.62 5.90 3.21
C THR A 42 -3.24 6.93 4.28
N PHE A 43 -3.68 6.74 5.52
CA PHE A 43 -3.25 7.55 6.66
C PHE A 43 -1.73 7.48 6.84
N ALA A 44 -1.15 6.28 6.89
CA ALA A 44 0.28 6.09 7.08
C ALA A 44 1.10 6.72 5.94
N ALA A 45 0.70 6.51 4.69
CA ALA A 45 1.35 7.12 3.53
C ALA A 45 1.32 8.66 3.60
N SER A 46 0.19 9.25 3.97
CA SER A 46 0.03 10.70 4.11
C SER A 46 0.87 11.27 5.26
N ALA A 47 0.94 10.55 6.39
CA ALA A 47 1.75 10.95 7.53
C ALA A 47 3.26 10.91 7.20
N ILE A 48 3.71 9.88 6.48
CA ILE A 48 5.10 9.78 5.99
C ILE A 48 5.40 10.93 5.01
N GLN A 49 4.48 11.19 4.07
CA GLN A 49 4.59 12.28 3.11
C GLN A 49 4.72 13.65 3.82
N ALA A 50 3.95 13.89 4.88
CA ALA A 50 3.99 15.16 5.61
C ALA A 50 5.35 15.46 6.25
N VAL A 51 6.15 14.42 6.54
CA VAL A 51 7.48 14.56 7.14
C VAL A 51 8.58 14.53 6.09
N LEU A 52 8.55 13.57 5.17
CA LEU A 52 9.59 13.39 4.16
C LEU A 52 9.48 14.39 3.01
N GLY A 53 8.27 14.86 2.71
CA GLY A 53 8.02 15.91 1.73
C GLY A 53 8.34 15.50 0.29
N TYR A 54 7.97 14.27 -0.14
CA TYR A 54 8.18 13.89 -1.54
C TYR A 54 7.48 14.86 -2.49
N ARG A 55 8.13 15.11 -3.61
CA ARG A 55 7.67 16.00 -4.67
C ARG A 55 7.39 15.19 -5.92
N HIS A 56 6.59 15.77 -6.81
CA HIS A 56 6.21 15.13 -8.07
C HIS A 56 7.39 14.80 -9.00
N ASP A 57 8.54 15.47 -8.81
CA ASP A 57 9.77 15.36 -9.58
C ASP A 57 10.84 14.48 -8.90
N ASP A 58 10.53 13.91 -7.73
CA ASP A 58 11.42 12.97 -7.06
C ASP A 58 11.45 11.61 -7.78
N VAL A 59 12.63 10.99 -7.78
CA VAL A 59 12.84 9.63 -8.28
C VAL A 59 13.09 8.69 -7.10
N VAL A 60 12.13 7.81 -6.83
CA VAL A 60 12.23 6.84 -5.73
C VAL A 60 12.83 5.53 -6.23
N PHE A 61 14.08 5.25 -5.83
CA PHE A 61 14.68 3.93 -6.02
C PHE A 61 14.29 3.01 -4.86
N CYS A 62 13.31 2.14 -5.07
CA CYS A 62 12.91 1.12 -4.09
C CYS A 62 13.58 -0.21 -4.41
N ARG A 63 14.59 -0.61 -3.62
CA ARG A 63 15.30 -1.88 -3.80
C ARG A 63 14.71 -3.04 -3.01
N PHE A 64 13.79 -2.73 -2.09
CA PHE A 64 13.14 -3.68 -1.21
C PHE A 64 12.06 -4.48 -1.96
N PRO A 65 11.83 -5.76 -1.59
CA PRO A 65 10.75 -6.53 -2.19
C PRO A 65 9.40 -5.96 -1.74
N MET A 66 8.37 -6.08 -2.59
CA MET A 66 7.01 -5.61 -2.29
C MET A 66 6.34 -6.35 -1.12
N SER A 67 6.91 -7.49 -0.71
CA SER A 67 6.44 -8.26 0.44
C SER A 67 7.06 -7.84 1.77
N TRP A 68 7.90 -6.79 1.77
CA TRP A 68 8.51 -6.27 2.99
C TRP A 68 7.64 -5.20 3.64
#